data_AF-A0A1I7AKT9-F1
#
_entry.id   AF-A0A1I7AKT9-F1
#
_cell.length_a   1.000
_cell.length_b   1.000
_cell.length_c   1.000
_cell.angle_alpha   90.00
_cell.angle_beta   90.00
_cell.angle_gamma   90.00
#
_symmetry.space_group_name_H-M   'P 1'
#
loop_
_entity.id
_entity.type
_entity.pdbx_description
1 polymer ?
#
loop_
_entity_poly.entity_id
_entity_poly.type
_entity_poly.pdbx_seq_one_letter_code
_entity_poly.pdbx_strand_id
1 'polypeptide(L)'
;MDDELLEALEEAWDSESGFLGKLRSGRFDPDAGEAYVALLSTVPPIGDTVDSRLVQLIWFAPTLIEWQTERATKSAAEVKKLERIGDLVREVLIARLGLP
;
A
#
# COMPACT_ATOMS: atom_id res chain seq x y z
N MET A 1 -18.72 -4.00 -3.06
CA MET A 1 -17.52 -3.26 -3.49
C MET A 1 -17.22 -3.67 -4.91
N ASP A 2 -16.45 -2.87 -5.66
CA ASP A 2 -16.02 -3.23 -7.01
C ASP A 2 -15.05 -4.42 -6.95
N ASP A 3 -15.39 -5.51 -7.64
CA ASP A 3 -14.56 -6.73 -7.67
C ASP A 3 -13.24 -6.47 -8.40
N GLU A 4 -13.22 -5.59 -9.42
CA GLU A 4 -12.00 -5.22 -10.14
C GLU A 4 -11.00 -4.48 -9.23
N LEU A 5 -11.50 -3.63 -8.33
CA LEU A 5 -10.68 -2.94 -7.33
C LEU A 5 -10.09 -3.93 -6.32
N LEU A 6 -10.88 -4.91 -5.88
CA LEU A 6 -10.39 -5.96 -4.97
C LEU A 6 -9.29 -6.80 -5.62
N GLU A 7 -9.49 -7.21 -6.87
CA GLU A 7 -8.49 -7.97 -7.63
C GLU A 7 -7.20 -7.16 -7.83
N ALA A 8 -7.30 -5.86 -8.14
CA ALA A 8 -6.13 -4.99 -8.23
C ALA A 8 -5.39 -4.83 -6.90
N LEU A 9 -6.12 -4.78 -5.78
CA LEU A 9 -5.53 -4.74 -4.43
C LEU A 9 -4.91 -6.08 -4.03
N GLU A 10 -5.47 -7.20 -4.47
CA GLU A 10 -4.87 -8.53 -4.33
C GLU A 10 -3.57 -8.63 -5.12
N GLU A 11 -3.54 -8.14 -6.36
CA GLU A 11 -2.34 -8.11 -7.22
C GLU A 11 -1.21 -7.27 -6.60
N ALA A 12 -1.53 -6.24 -5.80
CA ALA A 12 -0.51 -5.48 -5.09
C ALA A 12 0.34 -6.35 -4.12
N TRP A 13 -0.16 -7.52 -3.71
CA TRP A 13 0.53 -8.50 -2.87
C TRP A 13 1.34 -9.54 -3.65
N ASP A 14 1.23 -9.58 -4.98
CA ASP A 14 2.05 -10.47 -5.81
C ASP A 14 3.55 -10.14 -5.67
N SER A 15 4.38 -11.18 -5.58
CA SER A 15 5.80 -11.03 -5.29
C SER A 15 6.62 -10.44 -6.44
N GLU A 16 6.14 -10.55 -7.68
CA GLU A 16 6.86 -10.16 -8.90
C GLU A 16 6.31 -8.88 -9.53
N SER A 17 5.00 -8.66 -9.52
CA SER A 17 4.35 -7.48 -10.09
C SER A 17 3.98 -6.44 -9.01
N GLY A 18 3.48 -6.89 -7.87
CA GLY A 18 2.89 -6.09 -6.80
C GLY A 18 3.91 -5.34 -5.93
N PHE A 19 3.56 -4.12 -5.52
CA PHE A 19 4.41 -3.30 -4.65
C PHE A 19 4.67 -3.94 -3.28
N LEU A 20 3.61 -4.40 -2.61
CA LEU A 20 3.71 -4.98 -1.26
C LEU A 20 4.41 -6.34 -1.29
N GLY A 21 4.16 -7.15 -2.33
CA GLY A 21 4.86 -8.42 -2.50
C GLY A 21 6.35 -8.24 -2.80
N LYS A 22 6.72 -7.29 -3.67
CA LYS A 22 8.11 -6.89 -3.90
C LYS A 22 8.78 -6.42 -2.60
N LEU A 23 8.13 -5.53 -1.84
CA LEU A 23 8.66 -5.07 -0.54
C LEU A 23 8.85 -6.23 0.44
N ARG A 24 7.88 -7.15 0.53
CA ARG A 24 7.98 -8.35 1.38
C ARG A 24 9.15 -9.25 0.98
N SER A 25 9.51 -9.26 -0.31
CA SER A 25 10.70 -9.94 -0.83
C SER A 25 12.02 -9.17 -0.59
N GLY A 26 11.96 -7.93 -0.10
CA GLY A 26 13.13 -7.06 0.11
C GLY A 26 13.55 -6.31 -1.15
N ARG A 27 12.62 -6.10 -2.10
CA ARG A 27 12.84 -5.32 -3.32
C ARG A 27 11.99 -4.05 -3.26
N PHE A 28 12.65 -2.89 -3.29
CA PHE A 28 11.94 -1.64 -3.49
C PHE A 28 11.81 -1.31 -4.98
N ASP A 29 10.58 -1.13 -5.43
CA ASP A 29 10.23 -0.64 -6.76
C ASP A 29 9.41 0.66 -6.58
N PRO A 30 10.00 1.83 -6.87
CA PRO A 30 9.35 3.11 -6.62
C PRO A 30 8.14 3.34 -7.53
N ASP A 31 8.15 2.85 -8.77
CA ASP A 31 7.07 3.07 -9.71
C ASP A 31 5.85 2.23 -9.32
N ALA A 32 6.08 0.99 -8.86
CA ALA A 32 5.03 0.16 -8.27
C ALA A 32 4.44 0.80 -7.01
N GLY A 33 5.25 1.46 -6.18
CA GLY A 33 4.78 2.17 -4.98
C GLY A 33 3.89 3.37 -5.31
N GLU A 34 4.26 4.17 -6.31
CA GLU A 34 3.44 5.28 -6.80
C GLU A 34 2.11 4.78 -7.39
N ALA A 35 2.15 3.69 -8.16
CA ALA A 35 0.94 3.03 -8.69
C ALA A 35 0.03 2.50 -7.55
N TYR A 36 0.60 1.95 -6.49
CA TYR A 36 -0.16 1.49 -5.33
C TYR A 36 -0.86 2.63 -4.59
N VAL A 37 -0.21 3.79 -4.43
CA VAL A 37 -0.86 4.99 -3.86
C VAL A 37 -2.01 5.48 -4.74
N ALA A 38 -1.83 5.46 -6.06
CA ALA A 38 -2.88 5.82 -7.00
C ALA A 38 -4.08 4.86 -6.91
N LEU A 39 -3.83 3.55 -6.80
CA LEU A 39 -4.85 2.53 -6.58
C LEU A 39 -5.62 2.74 -5.27
N LEU A 40 -4.93 2.95 -4.15
CA LEU A 40 -5.60 3.24 -2.88
C LEU A 40 -6.47 4.50 -2.95
N SER A 41 -6.08 5.47 -3.78
CA SER A 41 -6.82 6.72 -3.95
C SER A 41 -8.17 6.52 -4.68
N THR A 42 -8.37 5.40 -5.39
CA THR A 42 -9.65 5.06 -6.03
C THR A 42 -10.61 4.34 -5.08
N VAL A 43 -10.15 3.91 -3.90
CA VAL A 43 -11.02 3.32 -2.87
C VAL A 43 -12.07 4.37 -2.47
N PRO A 44 -13.38 4.06 -2.56
CA PRO A 44 -14.41 4.99 -2.16
C PRO A 44 -14.34 5.27 -0.65
N PRO A 45 -14.82 6.44 -0.18
CA PRO A 45 -14.98 6.69 1.25
C PRO A 45 -15.80 5.58 1.90
N ILE A 46 -15.31 5.07 3.03
CA ILE A 46 -15.94 3.97 3.74
C ILE A 46 -16.98 4.57 4.71
N GLY A 47 -18.22 4.07 4.64
CA GLY A 47 -19.30 4.44 5.55
C GLY A 47 -19.31 3.58 6.82
N ASP A 48 -20.48 3.40 7.42
CA ASP A 48 -20.63 2.66 8.69
C ASP A 48 -20.26 1.16 8.61
N THR A 49 -20.24 0.62 7.38
CA THR A 49 -19.86 -0.77 7.13
C THR A 49 -18.75 -0.83 6.09
N VAL A 50 -17.76 -1.68 6.34
CA VAL A 50 -16.63 -1.90 5.46
C VAL A 50 -16.58 -3.37 5.07
N ASP A 51 -16.20 -3.63 3.82
CA ASP A 51 -15.93 -4.98 3.36
C ASP A 51 -14.67 -5.52 4.05
N SER A 52 -14.77 -6.70 4.66
CA SER A 52 -13.68 -7.32 5.38
C SER A 52 -12.50 -7.68 4.47
N ARG A 53 -12.72 -7.99 3.19
CA ARG A 53 -11.66 -8.26 2.21
C ARG A 53 -10.83 -7.01 1.94
N LEU A 54 -11.47 -5.87 1.75
CA LEU A 54 -10.76 -4.60 1.59
C LEU A 54 -9.87 -4.31 2.79
N VAL A 55 -10.44 -4.42 4.00
CA VAL A 55 -9.68 -4.21 5.23
C VAL A 55 -8.47 -5.11 5.24
N GLN A 56 -8.64 -6.43 5.03
CA GLN A 56 -7.55 -7.42 5.02
C GLN A 56 -6.41 -7.08 4.03
N LEU A 57 -6.73 -6.47 2.89
CA LEU A 57 -5.76 -6.14 1.86
C LEU A 57 -4.97 -4.85 2.15
N ILE A 58 -5.54 -3.90 2.90
CA ILE A 58 -4.96 -2.56 3.05
C ILE A 58 -4.46 -2.24 4.47
N TRP A 59 -5.06 -2.84 5.51
CA TRP A 59 -4.80 -2.47 6.91
C TRP A 59 -3.33 -2.59 7.32
N PHE A 60 -2.63 -3.60 6.79
CA PHE A 60 -1.25 -3.91 7.16
C PHE A 60 -0.21 -3.19 6.29
N ALA A 61 -0.62 -2.58 5.17
CA ALA A 61 0.31 -1.99 4.21
C ALA A 61 1.24 -0.92 4.82
N PRO A 62 0.78 0.04 5.66
CA PRO A 62 1.66 1.03 6.29
C PRO A 62 2.74 0.39 7.17
N THR A 63 2.35 -0.56 8.01
CA THR A 63 3.25 -1.26 8.93
C THR A 63 4.27 -2.10 8.16
N LEU A 64 3.84 -2.77 7.09
CA LEU A 64 4.76 -3.51 6.21
C LEU A 64 5.79 -2.56 5.58
N ILE A 65 5.37 -1.41 5.06
CA ILE A 65 6.25 -0.42 4.43
C ILE A 65 7.31 0.06 5.43
N GLU A 66 6.88 0.46 6.63
CA GLU A 66 7.79 0.89 7.70
C GLU A 66 8.82 -0.20 8.02
N TRP A 67 8.37 -1.42 8.28
CA TRP A 67 9.27 -2.53 8.64
C TRP A 67 10.21 -2.96 7.51
N GLN A 68 9.80 -2.80 6.25
CA GLN A 68 10.64 -3.16 5.10
C GLN A 68 11.56 -2.03 4.64
N THR A 69 11.45 -0.82 5.20
CA THR A 69 12.18 0.35 4.69
C THR A 69 13.70 0.13 4.71
N GLU A 70 14.25 -0.29 5.85
CA GLU A 70 15.69 -0.56 5.97
C GLU A 70 16.15 -1.78 5.15
N ARG A 71 15.28 -2.79 5.00
CA ARG A 71 15.62 -4.06 4.34
C ARG A 71 15.56 -3.96 2.82
N ALA A 72 14.60 -3.22 2.27
CA ALA A 72 14.29 -3.21 0.84
C ALA A 72 15.05 -2.11 0.06
N THR A 73 15.65 -1.16 0.76
CA THR A 73 16.34 0.00 0.16
C THR A 73 17.85 -0.16 0.21
N LYS A 74 18.55 0.47 -0.74
CA LYS A 74 20.01 0.39 -0.92
C LYS A 74 20.70 1.73 -0.78
N SER A 75 19.95 2.81 -0.58
CA SER A 75 20.48 4.16 -0.45
C SER A 75 19.57 5.05 0.40
N ALA A 76 20.12 6.11 0.97
CA ALA A 76 19.34 7.11 1.70
C ALA A 76 18.28 7.81 0.83
N ALA A 77 18.49 7.88 -0.49
CA ALA A 77 17.50 8.43 -1.41
C ALA A 77 16.29 7.50 -1.56
N GLU A 78 16.54 6.18 -1.64
CA GLU A 78 15.48 5.16 -1.67
C GLU A 78 14.72 5.10 -0.34
N VAL A 79 15.40 5.20 0.80
CA VAL A 79 14.77 5.32 2.13
C VAL A 79 13.77 6.47 2.14
N LYS A 80 14.21 7.69 1.79
CA LYS A 80 13.33 8.86 1.75
C LYS A 80 12.14 8.70 0.80
N LYS A 81 12.35 8.03 -0.34
CA LYS A 81 11.26 7.80 -1.31
C LYS A 81 10.24 6.80 -0.77
N LEU A 82 10.69 5.72 -0.14
CA LEU A 82 9.82 4.71 0.46
C LEU A 82 9.09 5.25 1.71
N GLU A 83 9.76 6.04 2.55
CA GLU A 83 9.13 6.76 3.67
C GLU A 83 7.99 7.66 3.18
N ARG A 84 8.24 8.46 2.13
CA ARG A 84 7.21 9.31 1.51
C ARG A 84 6.03 8.49 0.96
N ILE A 85 6.28 7.35 0.33
CA ILE A 85 5.21 6.45 -0.12
C ILE A 85 4.42 5.94 1.09
N GLY A 86 5.10 5.54 2.17
CA GLY A 86 4.46 5.12 3.42
C GLY A 86 3.58 6.20 4.03
N ASP A 87 4.02 7.46 4.01
CA ASP A 87 3.22 8.61 4.46
C ASP A 87 1.97 8.79 3.61
N LEU A 88 2.09 8.76 2.28
CA LEU A 88 0.95 8.87 1.37
C LEU A 88 -0.04 7.72 1.54
N VAL A 89 0.46 6.49 1.74
CA VAL A 89 -0.39 5.33 2.04
C VAL A 89 -1.17 5.58 3.33
N ARG A 90 -0.51 6.03 4.40
CA ARG A 90 -1.19 6.39 5.67
C ARG A 90 -2.24 7.47 5.46
N GLU A 91 -1.91 8.56 4.79
CA GLU A 91 -2.83 9.67 4.52
C GLU A 91 -4.06 9.21 3.75
N VAL A 92 -3.89 8.41 2.70
CA VAL A 92 -5.01 7.87 1.91
C VAL A 92 -5.87 6.95 2.77
N LEU A 93 -5.25 6.05 3.55
CA LEU A 93 -6.01 5.15 4.43
C LEU A 93 -6.79 5.90 5.50
N ILE A 94 -6.20 6.92 6.14
CA ILE A 94 -6.90 7.81 7.09
C ILE A 94 -8.08 8.50 6.41
N ALA A 95 -7.87 9.06 5.21
CA ALA A 95 -8.90 9.77 4.47
C ALA A 95 -10.05 8.86 3.99
N ARG A 96 -9.79 7.57 3.73
CA ARG A 96 -10.80 6.61 3.26
C ARG A 96 -11.49 5.84 4.38
N LEU A 97 -10.74 5.41 5.41
CA LEU A 97 -11.24 4.61 6.53
C LEU A 97 -11.77 5.47 7.69
N GLY A 98 -11.43 6.76 7.75
CA GLY A 98 -11.81 7.64 8.85
C GLY A 98 -11.15 7.30 10.19
N LEU A 99 -10.07 6.50 10.15
CA LEU A 99 -9.28 6.14 11.33
C LEU A 99 -8.17 7.19 11.52
N PRO A 100 -7.94 7.71 12.74
CA PRO A 100 -6.87 8.67 13.02
C PRO A 100 -5.47 8.05 12.96
#